data_AF-A0A2I0PC58-F1
#
_entry.id   AF-A0A2I0PC58-F1
#
_cell.length_a   1.000
_cell.length_b   1.000
_cell.length_c   1.000
_cell.angle_alpha   90.00
_cell.angle_beta   90.00
_cell.angle_gamma   90.00
#
_symmetry.space_group_name_H-M   'P 1'
#
loop_
_entity.id
_entity.type
_entity.pdbx_description
1 polymer ?
#
loop_
_entity_poly.entity_id
_entity_poly.type
_entity_poly.pdbx_seq_one_letter_code
_entity_poly.pdbx_strand_id
1 'polypeptide(L)'
;MKISDMMATLLKNSPERGTFPVSELVSYARKNTIDGIAESHGEEKDLYLAFIGGEPEGAIYIDPKGELFGDNAVMLIRGGEQFTLHDVQKEFIDAVVMGCRIFKKSRLETKTSVELPEFGMKSTGIGNLTLIVLQGDVPENGIRVSIRKNGQIVGSDVTTSDGSVGFRIMFGTYDCVLQDRNQMITTRRITFDAAHPRITLGL
;
A
#
# COMPACT_ATOMS: atom_id res chain seq x y z
N MET A 1 -1.25 12.29 -32.51
CA MET A 1 -1.83 12.66 -31.20
C MET A 1 -1.15 11.77 -30.17
N LYS A 2 -0.55 12.33 -29.12
CA LYS A 2 0.13 11.52 -28.10
C LYS A 2 -0.90 10.87 -27.19
N ILE A 3 -0.60 9.71 -26.62
CA ILE A 3 -1.53 8.99 -25.75
C ILE A 3 -1.86 9.79 -24.49
N SER A 4 -0.90 10.57 -23.98
CA SER A 4 -1.09 11.52 -22.87
C SER A 4 -2.21 12.53 -23.15
N ASP A 5 -2.26 13.08 -24.38
CA ASP A 5 -3.25 14.10 -24.75
C ASP A 5 -4.66 13.49 -24.85
N MET A 6 -4.74 12.24 -25.32
CA MET A 6 -5.99 11.49 -25.37
C MET A 6 -6.51 11.19 -23.96
N MET A 7 -5.65 10.71 -23.08
CA MET A 7 -5.99 10.39 -21.69
C MET A 7 -6.46 11.64 -20.94
N ALA A 8 -5.71 12.75 -21.04
CA ALA A 8 -6.11 14.01 -20.41
C ALA A 8 -7.48 14.51 -20.91
N THR A 9 -7.77 14.37 -22.20
CA THR A 9 -9.07 14.77 -22.77
C THR A 9 -10.20 13.88 -22.28
N LEU A 10 -9.96 12.56 -22.20
CA LEU A 10 -10.93 11.58 -21.71
C LEU A 10 -11.27 11.85 -20.24
N LEU A 11 -10.25 12.05 -19.40
CA LEU A 11 -10.40 12.17 -17.95
C LEU A 11 -10.96 13.53 -17.53
N LYS A 12 -10.62 14.61 -18.24
CA LYS A 12 -11.19 15.94 -17.99
C LYS A 12 -12.73 15.99 -18.07
N ASN A 13 -13.34 15.11 -18.86
CA ASN A 13 -14.79 15.03 -19.02
C ASN A 13 -15.44 13.94 -18.15
N SER A 14 -14.65 13.27 -17.31
CA SER A 14 -15.07 12.12 -16.52
C SER A 14 -15.22 12.51 -15.05
N PRO A 15 -16.26 12.04 -14.32
CA PRO A 15 -16.42 12.35 -12.92
C PRO A 15 -15.31 11.75 -12.04
N GLU A 16 -14.71 12.57 -11.18
CA GLU A 16 -13.76 12.11 -10.17
C GLU A 16 -14.46 11.34 -9.03
N ARG A 17 -13.89 10.22 -8.62
CA ARG A 17 -14.34 9.37 -7.51
C ARG A 17 -13.50 9.54 -6.25
N GLY A 18 -12.28 10.05 -6.38
CA GLY A 18 -11.36 10.32 -5.28
C GLY A 18 -9.90 10.06 -5.65
N THR A 19 -9.01 10.38 -4.72
CA THR A 19 -7.56 10.19 -4.87
C THR A 19 -7.05 9.19 -3.84
N PHE A 20 -6.29 8.20 -4.28
CA PHE A 20 -5.89 7.06 -3.46
C PHE A 20 -4.44 6.65 -3.73
N PRO A 21 -3.69 6.15 -2.73
CA PRO A 21 -2.49 5.38 -3.00
C PRO A 21 -2.86 4.06 -3.73
N VAL A 22 -1.94 3.52 -4.54
CA VAL A 22 -2.23 2.36 -5.41
C VAL A 22 -2.81 1.14 -4.66
N SER A 23 -2.37 0.90 -3.42
CA SER A 23 -2.84 -0.23 -2.59
C SER A 23 -4.31 -0.07 -2.18
N GLU A 24 -4.73 1.15 -1.85
CA GLU A 24 -6.10 1.48 -1.51
C GLU A 24 -6.97 1.56 -2.77
N LEU A 25 -6.44 2.11 -3.86
CA LEU A 25 -7.12 2.23 -5.15
C LEU A 25 -7.64 0.87 -5.63
N VAL A 26 -6.77 -0.16 -5.67
CA VAL A 26 -7.15 -1.51 -6.13
C VAL A 26 -8.24 -2.10 -5.22
N SER A 27 -8.12 -1.92 -3.91
CA SER A 27 -9.10 -2.41 -2.94
C SER A 27 -10.45 -1.70 -3.08
N TYR A 28 -10.44 -0.38 -3.26
CA TYR A 28 -11.62 0.45 -3.47
C TYR A 28 -12.33 0.09 -4.79
N ALA A 29 -11.57 -0.03 -5.89
CA ALA A 29 -12.10 -0.37 -7.20
C ALA A 29 -12.80 -1.74 -7.18
N ARG A 30 -12.16 -2.76 -6.59
CA ARG A 30 -12.73 -4.11 -6.41
C ARG A 30 -14.02 -4.09 -5.59
N LYS A 31 -13.99 -3.45 -4.42
CA LYS A 31 -15.14 -3.40 -3.50
C LYS A 31 -16.37 -2.75 -4.13
N ASN A 32 -16.16 -1.74 -4.97
CA ASN A 32 -17.24 -0.97 -5.59
C ASN A 32 -17.51 -1.38 -7.04
N THR A 33 -16.80 -2.39 -7.57
CA THR A 33 -16.96 -2.89 -8.95
C THR A 33 -16.77 -1.78 -10.00
N ILE A 34 -15.77 -0.92 -9.80
CA ILE A 34 -15.57 0.28 -10.62
C ILE A 34 -15.07 -0.08 -12.02
N ASP A 35 -15.75 0.47 -13.03
CA ASP A 35 -15.21 0.69 -14.37
C ASP A 35 -14.63 2.11 -14.38
N GLY A 36 -13.33 2.27 -14.57
CA GLY A 36 -12.72 3.60 -14.55
C GLY A 36 -11.25 3.63 -14.96
N ILE A 37 -10.69 4.83 -14.95
CA ILE A 37 -9.27 5.06 -15.20
C ILE A 37 -8.73 5.92 -14.07
N ALA A 38 -7.65 5.46 -13.45
CA ALA A 38 -6.93 6.22 -12.44
C ALA A 38 -5.66 6.81 -13.03
N GLU A 39 -5.39 8.09 -12.76
CA GLU A 39 -4.19 8.78 -13.23
C GLU A 39 -3.33 9.29 -12.07
N SER A 40 -2.01 9.27 -12.24
CA SER A 40 -1.06 9.92 -11.34
C SER A 40 -0.09 10.75 -12.17
N HIS A 41 -0.04 12.05 -11.90
CA HIS A 41 0.88 12.99 -12.52
C HIS A 41 2.02 13.30 -11.56
N GLY A 42 3.26 13.07 -12.01
CA GLY A 42 4.49 13.48 -11.34
C GLY A 42 5.28 14.46 -12.19
N GLU A 43 6.36 15.02 -11.63
CA GLU A 43 7.21 15.98 -12.36
C GLU A 43 7.88 15.38 -13.61
N GLU A 44 8.23 14.09 -13.55
CA GLU A 44 8.96 13.41 -14.62
C GLU A 44 8.17 12.26 -15.27
N LYS A 45 7.00 11.91 -14.74
CA LYS A 45 6.27 10.74 -15.21
C LYS A 45 4.77 10.85 -15.01
N ASP A 46 4.05 10.25 -15.93
CA ASP A 46 2.61 10.02 -15.82
C ASP A 46 2.33 8.52 -15.77
N LEU A 47 1.33 8.15 -14.97
CA LEU A 47 0.89 6.78 -14.76
C LEU A 47 -0.62 6.70 -14.92
N TYR A 48 -1.09 5.69 -15.65
CA TYR A 48 -2.51 5.42 -15.81
C TYR A 48 -2.81 3.94 -15.52
N LEU A 49 -3.88 3.69 -14.78
CA LEU A 49 -4.41 2.36 -14.48
C LEU A 49 -5.86 2.28 -14.94
N ALA A 50 -6.17 1.36 -15.86
CA ALA A 50 -7.53 1.10 -16.32
C ALA A 50 -8.14 -0.07 -15.53
N PHE A 51 -9.37 0.13 -15.06
CA PHE A 51 -10.14 -0.83 -14.26
C PHE A 51 -11.40 -1.27 -15.01
N ILE A 52 -11.64 -2.58 -15.06
CA ILE A 52 -12.90 -3.17 -15.56
C ILE A 52 -13.47 -4.08 -14.47
N GLY A 53 -14.70 -3.84 -14.07
CA GLY A 53 -15.37 -4.59 -13.00
C GLY A 53 -14.61 -4.55 -11.67
N GLY A 54 -13.85 -3.48 -11.43
CA GLY A 54 -12.99 -3.31 -10.27
C GLY A 54 -11.60 -3.96 -10.37
N GLU A 55 -11.30 -4.71 -11.42
CA GLU A 55 -9.98 -5.31 -11.62
C GLU A 55 -9.07 -4.41 -12.46
N PRO A 56 -7.78 -4.25 -12.09
CA PRO A 56 -6.83 -3.54 -12.94
C PRO A 56 -6.52 -4.38 -14.18
N GLU A 57 -6.94 -3.89 -15.34
CA GLU A 57 -6.79 -4.57 -16.63
C GLU A 57 -5.78 -3.87 -17.55
N GLY A 58 -5.48 -2.58 -17.33
CA GLY A 58 -4.58 -1.81 -18.20
C GLY A 58 -3.55 -0.94 -17.46
N ALA A 59 -2.30 -1.02 -17.92
CA ALA A 59 -1.06 -0.33 -17.53
C ALA A 59 -0.54 0.73 -18.51
N ILE A 60 -0.45 2.03 -18.20
CA ILE A 60 0.38 2.97 -19.00
C ILE A 60 1.34 3.74 -18.09
N TYR A 61 2.60 3.82 -18.50
CA TYR A 61 3.62 4.66 -17.89
C TYR A 61 4.25 5.52 -18.99
N ILE A 62 4.40 6.82 -18.73
CA ILE A 62 4.97 7.78 -19.68
C ILE A 62 6.05 8.57 -18.96
N ASP A 63 7.22 8.69 -19.56
CA ASP A 63 8.29 9.59 -19.12
C ASP A 63 9.00 10.23 -20.34
N PRO A 64 9.99 11.13 -20.15
CA PRO A 64 10.73 11.72 -21.25
C PRO A 64 11.48 10.73 -22.16
N LYS A 65 11.71 9.49 -21.72
CA LYS A 65 12.40 8.44 -22.48
C LYS A 65 11.44 7.61 -23.32
N GLY A 66 10.14 7.62 -23.01
CA GLY A 66 9.11 7.01 -23.82
C GLY A 66 7.92 6.48 -23.03
N GLU A 67 7.20 5.54 -23.64
CA GLU A 67 5.96 4.99 -23.12
C GLU A 67 6.14 3.48 -22.88
N LEU A 68 5.63 3.00 -21.75
CA LEU A 68 5.56 1.58 -21.41
C LEU A 68 4.12 1.19 -21.15
N PHE A 69 3.82 -0.08 -21.45
CA PHE A 69 2.47 -0.62 -21.43
C PHE A 69 2.37 -1.91 -20.62
N GLY A 70 1.19 -2.16 -20.06
CA GLY A 70 0.85 -3.41 -19.36
C GLY A 70 1.78 -3.72 -18.20
N ASP A 71 2.26 -4.96 -18.14
CA ASP A 71 3.11 -5.45 -17.04
C ASP A 71 4.40 -4.62 -16.87
N ASN A 72 4.96 -4.06 -17.96
CA ASN A 72 6.16 -3.22 -17.89
C ASN A 72 5.87 -1.86 -17.24
N ALA A 73 4.69 -1.28 -17.51
CA ALA A 73 4.25 -0.06 -16.84
C ALA A 73 4.05 -0.31 -15.33
N VAL A 74 3.43 -1.43 -14.98
CA VAL A 74 3.20 -1.83 -13.58
C VAL A 74 4.51 -1.96 -12.79
N MET A 75 5.62 -2.37 -13.43
CA MET A 75 6.94 -2.46 -12.76
C MET A 75 7.48 -1.15 -12.22
N LEU A 76 7.00 -0.03 -12.75
CA LEU A 76 7.49 1.31 -12.41
C LEU A 76 6.62 2.04 -11.39
N ILE A 77 5.52 1.41 -10.95
CA ILE A 77 4.73 1.88 -9.82
C ILE A 77 5.48 1.51 -8.54
N ARG A 78 5.79 2.50 -7.70
CA ARG A 78 6.60 2.33 -6.48
C ARG A 78 5.77 2.38 -5.19
N GLY A 79 4.49 2.68 -5.28
CA GLY A 79 3.55 2.74 -4.15
C GLY A 79 3.55 4.07 -3.39
N GLY A 80 4.39 5.02 -3.79
CA GLY A 80 4.38 6.40 -3.28
C GLY A 80 3.46 7.32 -4.09
N GLU A 81 2.98 6.86 -5.24
CA GLU A 81 2.14 7.62 -6.15
C GLU A 81 0.70 7.74 -5.62
N GLN A 82 0.11 8.91 -5.83
CA GLN A 82 -1.30 9.20 -5.57
C GLN A 82 -2.07 9.18 -6.89
N PHE A 83 -3.12 8.38 -6.96
CA PHE A 83 -3.92 8.18 -8.16
C PHE A 83 -5.31 8.78 -8.00
N THR A 84 -5.69 9.69 -8.89
CA THR A 84 -7.07 10.19 -8.99
C THR A 84 -7.86 9.26 -9.90
N LEU A 85 -8.92 8.65 -9.36
CA LEU A 85 -9.78 7.72 -10.07
C LEU A 85 -10.96 8.46 -10.71
N HIS A 86 -11.13 8.26 -12.01
CA HIS A 86 -12.22 8.80 -12.81
C HIS A 86 -13.16 7.70 -13.27
N ASP A 87 -14.45 8.00 -13.25
CA ASP A 87 -15.51 7.14 -13.79
C ASP A 87 -15.59 7.32 -15.31
N VAL A 88 -15.25 6.27 -16.06
CA VAL A 88 -15.12 6.33 -17.52
C VAL A 88 -16.05 5.30 -18.12
N GLN A 89 -16.73 5.66 -19.22
CA GLN A 89 -17.60 4.70 -19.90
C GLN A 89 -16.78 3.49 -20.38
N LYS A 90 -17.31 2.30 -20.09
CA LYS A 90 -16.63 1.02 -20.32
C LYS A 90 -16.06 0.85 -21.73
N GLU A 91 -16.74 1.33 -22.76
CA GLU A 91 -16.28 1.25 -24.15
C GLU A 91 -14.92 1.92 -24.37
N PHE A 92 -14.66 3.05 -23.70
CA PHE A 92 -13.35 3.71 -23.77
C PHE A 92 -12.29 2.96 -22.97
N ILE A 93 -12.67 2.36 -21.85
CA ILE A 93 -11.77 1.55 -21.03
C ILE A 93 -11.34 0.30 -21.79
N ASP A 94 -12.29 -0.39 -22.44
CA ASP A 94 -12.03 -1.58 -23.25
C ASP A 94 -11.02 -1.26 -24.37
N ALA A 95 -11.19 -0.11 -25.05
CA ALA A 95 -10.27 0.35 -26.09
C ALA A 95 -8.86 0.64 -25.53
N VAL A 96 -8.75 1.26 -24.36
CA VAL A 96 -7.46 1.49 -23.69
C VAL A 96 -6.81 0.15 -23.32
N VAL A 97 -7.55 -0.76 -22.69
CA VAL A 97 -7.05 -2.06 -22.22
C VAL A 97 -6.53 -2.93 -23.37
N MET A 98 -7.13 -2.85 -24.56
CA MET A 98 -6.64 -3.59 -25.74
C MET A 98 -5.17 -3.29 -26.06
N GLY A 99 -4.70 -2.06 -25.84
CA GLY A 99 -3.32 -1.67 -26.12
C GLY A 99 -2.36 -1.84 -24.93
N CYS A 100 -2.87 -2.02 -23.72
CA CYS A 100 -2.05 -1.89 -22.51
C CYS A 100 -2.32 -2.94 -21.43
N ARG A 101 -2.76 -4.13 -21.84
CA ARG A 101 -3.23 -5.17 -20.94
C ARG A 101 -2.22 -5.62 -19.90
N ILE A 102 -2.69 -5.79 -18.66
CA ILE A 102 -1.93 -6.37 -17.55
C ILE A 102 -2.26 -7.87 -17.47
N PHE A 103 -1.22 -8.71 -17.49
CA PHE A 103 -1.39 -10.16 -17.28
C PHE A 103 -1.01 -10.55 -15.86
N LYS A 104 -0.02 -9.88 -15.26
CA LYS A 104 0.52 -10.19 -13.93
C LYS A 104 -0.04 -9.25 -12.87
N LYS A 105 -1.36 -9.33 -12.65
CA LYS A 105 -2.11 -8.50 -11.68
C LYS A 105 -1.60 -8.59 -10.24
N SER A 106 -1.00 -9.73 -9.87
CA SER A 106 -0.41 -9.99 -8.54
C SER A 106 0.68 -8.99 -8.10
N ARG A 107 1.13 -8.11 -9.01
CA ARG A 107 2.09 -7.03 -8.72
C ARG A 107 1.43 -5.76 -8.20
N LEU A 108 0.17 -5.53 -8.58
CA LEU A 108 -0.66 -4.46 -8.03
C LEU A 108 -1.38 -4.91 -6.75
N GLU A 109 -1.44 -6.23 -6.55
CA GLU A 109 -1.84 -6.83 -5.30
C GLU A 109 -0.75 -6.54 -4.27
N THR A 110 -1.00 -5.53 -3.44
CA THR A 110 -0.42 -5.57 -2.10
C THR A 110 -0.92 -6.88 -1.49
N LYS A 111 -0.06 -7.67 -0.83
CA LYS A 111 -0.54 -8.78 0.02
C LYS A 111 -1.44 -8.16 1.08
N THR A 112 -2.72 -7.99 0.75
CA THR A 112 -3.75 -7.58 1.67
C THR A 112 -3.90 -8.77 2.59
N SER A 113 -3.12 -8.75 3.66
CA SER A 113 -3.40 -9.52 4.84
C SER A 113 -4.74 -9.01 5.34
N VAL A 114 -5.80 -9.66 4.84
CA VAL A 114 -7.22 -9.41 5.05
C VAL A 114 -7.41 -8.75 6.41
N GLU A 115 -7.77 -7.47 6.41
CA GLU A 115 -8.34 -6.86 7.60
C GLU A 115 -9.72 -7.51 7.78
N LEU A 116 -9.80 -8.41 8.76
CA LEU A 116 -11.08 -8.84 9.30
C LEU A 116 -11.83 -7.56 9.69
N PRO A 117 -13.12 -7.40 9.33
CA PRO A 117 -13.88 -6.23 9.75
C PRO A 117 -13.94 -6.20 11.28
N GLU A 118 -13.29 -5.21 11.89
CA GLU A 118 -13.39 -4.96 13.32
C GLU A 118 -14.77 -4.37 13.63
N PHE A 119 -15.67 -5.21 14.14
CA PHE A 119 -16.88 -4.75 14.83
C PHE A 119 -16.48 -4.23 16.21
N GLY A 120 -16.24 -2.93 16.31
CA GLY A 120 -15.94 -2.25 17.58
C GLY A 120 -15.18 -0.95 17.34
N MET A 121 -15.58 0.10 18.04
CA MET A 121 -15.03 1.48 18.05
C MET A 121 -13.80 1.76 17.17
N LYS A 122 -13.96 2.72 16.24
CA LYS A 122 -12.84 3.41 15.58
C LYS A 122 -11.87 3.91 16.65
N SER A 123 -10.75 3.21 16.86
CA SER A 123 -9.65 3.72 17.68
C SER A 123 -8.87 4.74 16.86
N THR A 124 -9.47 5.90 16.59
CA THR A 124 -8.74 7.06 16.07
C THR A 124 -7.96 7.67 17.24
N GLY A 125 -6.64 7.46 17.29
CA GLY A 125 -5.80 8.02 18.35
C GLY A 125 -4.33 7.66 18.18
N ILE A 126 -3.46 8.46 18.81
CA ILE A 126 -2.03 8.19 18.95
C ILE A 126 -1.78 7.74 20.39
N GLY A 127 -1.02 6.68 20.58
CA GLY A 127 -0.62 6.19 21.89
C GLY A 127 0.84 5.74 21.90
N ASN A 128 1.29 5.28 23.08
CA ASN A 128 2.62 4.72 23.27
C ASN A 128 2.52 3.19 23.30
N LEU A 129 2.96 2.54 22.22
CA LEU A 129 3.12 1.10 22.14
C LEU A 129 4.45 0.71 22.80
N THR A 130 4.41 -0.24 23.73
CA THR A 130 5.62 -0.87 24.29
C THR A 130 5.70 -2.32 23.81
N LEU A 131 6.79 -2.68 23.16
CA LEU A 131 7.09 -4.07 22.80
C LEU A 131 8.09 -4.65 23.79
N ILE A 132 7.90 -5.90 24.19
CA ILE A 132 8.90 -6.69 24.93
C ILE A 132 9.34 -7.84 24.02
N VAL A 133 10.62 -7.95 23.73
CA VAL A 133 11.16 -9.06 22.94
C VAL A 133 11.78 -10.10 23.87
N LEU A 134 11.32 -11.34 23.73
CA LEU A 134 11.81 -12.48 24.49
C LEU A 134 12.43 -13.53 23.56
N GLN A 135 13.47 -14.23 24.04
CA GLN A 135 13.90 -15.51 23.50
C GLN A 135 13.58 -16.59 24.53
N GLY A 136 12.54 -17.38 24.28
CA GLY A 136 11.90 -18.18 25.33
C GLY A 136 11.25 -17.25 26.36
N ASP A 137 11.69 -17.34 27.63
CA ASP A 137 11.21 -16.50 28.74
C ASP A 137 12.21 -15.38 29.13
N VAL A 138 13.32 -15.23 28.40
CA VAL A 138 14.38 -14.26 28.73
C VAL A 138 14.27 -13.02 27.85
N PRO A 139 14.25 -11.79 28.43
CA PRO A 139 14.24 -10.57 27.64
C PRO A 139 15.54 -10.34 26.87
N GLU A 140 15.40 -9.95 25.60
CA GLU A 140 16.53 -9.81 24.68
C GLU A 140 16.88 -8.34 24.42
N ASN A 141 18.12 -7.99 24.74
CA ASN A 141 18.68 -6.66 24.55
C ASN A 141 19.34 -6.50 23.17
N GLY A 142 19.25 -5.31 22.57
CA GLY A 142 19.98 -5.00 21.34
C GLY A 142 19.31 -5.55 20.07
N ILE A 143 18.04 -5.96 20.15
CA ILE A 143 17.25 -6.37 19.00
C ILE A 143 16.77 -5.10 18.30
N ARG A 144 17.06 -4.98 17.00
CA ARG A 144 16.53 -3.87 16.20
C ARG A 144 15.07 -4.18 15.87
N VAL A 145 14.19 -3.27 16.26
CA VAL A 145 12.74 -3.38 16.07
C VAL A 145 12.29 -2.29 15.11
N SER A 146 11.57 -2.68 14.06
CA SER A 146 10.99 -1.76 13.08
C SER A 146 9.49 -2.03 12.94
N ILE A 147 8.69 -1.00 13.17
CA ILE A 147 7.24 -1.01 13.00
C ILE A 147 6.93 -0.48 11.60
N ARG A 148 6.21 -1.28 10.82
CA ARG A 148 5.86 -0.96 9.44
C ARG A 148 4.35 -0.95 9.24
N LYS A 149 3.88 0.02 8.46
CA LYS A 149 2.51 0.10 7.96
C LYS A 149 2.58 0.26 6.45
N ASN A 150 1.91 -0.64 5.72
CA ASN A 150 1.90 -0.64 4.25
C ASN A 150 3.33 -0.59 3.64
N GLY A 151 4.27 -1.32 4.25
CA GLY A 151 5.67 -1.37 3.81
C GLY A 151 6.54 -0.18 4.25
N GLN A 152 5.97 0.92 4.75
CA GLN A 152 6.71 2.08 5.25
C GLN A 152 7.05 1.91 6.72
N ILE A 153 8.27 2.28 7.11
CA ILE A 153 8.71 2.30 8.50
C ILE A 153 8.10 3.53 9.19
N VAL A 154 7.25 3.29 10.19
CA VAL A 154 6.61 4.33 11.02
C VAL A 154 7.27 4.49 12.39
N GLY A 155 8.13 3.54 12.76
CA GLY A 155 8.95 3.58 13.96
C GLY A 155 10.09 2.59 13.86
N SER A 156 11.26 2.95 14.38
CA SER A 156 12.39 2.04 14.49
C SER A 156 13.22 2.41 15.71
N ASP A 157 13.58 1.41 16.50
CA ASP A 157 14.42 1.58 17.69
C ASP A 157 15.04 0.23 18.08
N VAL A 158 15.78 0.17 19.18
CA VAL A 158 16.51 -1.01 19.65
C VAL A 158 16.08 -1.35 21.08
N THR A 159 15.93 -2.63 21.39
CA THR A 159 15.51 -3.05 22.74
C THR A 159 16.52 -2.69 23.82
N THR A 160 16.02 -2.21 24.96
CA THR A 160 16.80 -1.92 26.18
C THR A 160 17.13 -3.19 26.96
N SER A 161 17.83 -3.06 28.10
CA SER A 161 18.34 -4.21 28.88
C SER A 161 17.25 -5.10 29.47
N ASP A 162 16.03 -4.59 29.58
CA ASP A 162 14.82 -5.31 29.97
C ASP A 162 14.04 -5.89 28.76
N GLY A 163 14.66 -5.89 27.57
CA GLY A 163 14.08 -6.35 26.32
C GLY A 163 12.94 -5.49 25.77
N SER A 164 12.72 -4.31 26.34
CA SER A 164 11.61 -3.44 25.95
C SER A 164 11.99 -2.37 24.91
N VAL A 165 11.01 -1.89 24.15
CA VAL A 165 11.15 -0.77 23.22
C VAL A 165 9.81 -0.04 23.08
N GLY A 166 9.84 1.29 22.99
CA GLY A 166 8.64 2.13 22.96
C GLY A 166 8.46 2.90 21.65
N PHE A 167 7.23 3.00 21.17
CA PHE A 167 6.89 3.75 19.96
C PHE A 167 5.64 4.61 20.18
N ARG A 168 5.70 5.89 19.81
CA ARG A 168 4.53 6.76 19.75
C ARG A 168 3.92 6.71 18.36
N ILE A 169 2.86 5.93 18.17
CA ILE A 169 2.24 5.68 16.87
C ILE A 169 0.71 5.73 16.96
N MET A 170 0.04 5.78 15.81
CA MET A 170 -1.42 5.65 15.76
C MET A 170 -1.85 4.24 16.16
N PHE A 171 -3.09 4.10 16.64
CA PHE A 171 -3.70 2.78 16.80
C PHE A 171 -3.92 2.13 15.43
N GLY A 172 -3.86 0.80 15.40
CA GLY A 172 -4.07 -0.01 14.21
C GLY A 172 -3.17 -1.22 14.15
N THR A 173 -3.16 -1.86 12.98
CA THR A 173 -2.38 -3.08 12.72
C THR A 173 -1.07 -2.75 12.02
N TYR A 174 0.01 -3.41 12.44
CA TYR A 174 1.37 -3.17 11.98
C TYR A 174 2.13 -4.48 11.75
N ASP A 175 3.10 -4.44 10.83
CA ASP A 175 4.14 -5.45 10.72
C ASP A 175 5.33 -5.03 11.59
N CYS A 176 5.62 -5.83 12.61
CA CYS A 176 6.80 -5.67 13.46
C CYS A 176 7.92 -6.57 12.94
N VAL A 177 9.02 -5.95 12.53
CA VAL A 177 10.23 -6.62 12.07
C VAL A 177 11.25 -6.58 13.19
N LEU A 178 11.63 -7.76 13.68
CA LEU A 178 12.69 -7.97 14.65
C LEU A 178 13.93 -8.44 13.91
N GLN A 179 15.05 -7.76 14.12
CA GLN A 179 16.34 -8.17 13.60
C GLN A 179 17.30 -8.41 14.77
N ASP A 180 17.75 -9.65 14.89
CA ASP A 180 18.70 -10.03 15.93
C ASP A 180 20.14 -9.57 15.58
N ARG A 181 21.08 -9.84 16.50
CA ARG A 181 22.49 -9.48 16.32
C ARG A 181 23.19 -10.29 15.22
N ASN A 182 22.64 -11.45 14.85
CA ASN A 182 23.11 -12.30 13.76
C ASN A 182 22.49 -11.93 12.41
N GLN A 183 21.70 -10.84 12.37
CA GLN A 183 20.92 -10.39 11.23
C GLN A 183 19.80 -11.35 10.78
N MET A 184 19.39 -12.28 11.63
CA MET A 184 18.15 -13.03 11.39
C MET A 184 16.95 -12.09 11.57
N ILE A 185 16.01 -12.20 10.65
CA ILE A 185 14.82 -11.36 10.61
C ILE A 185 13.59 -12.20 10.93
N THR A 186 12.89 -11.84 11.99
CA THR A 186 11.57 -12.38 12.35
C THR A 186 10.53 -11.28 12.12
N THR A 187 9.44 -11.58 11.42
CA THR A 187 8.33 -10.62 11.22
C THR A 187 7.07 -11.13 11.89
N ARG A 188 6.41 -10.26 12.67
CA ARG A 188 5.17 -10.56 13.40
C ARG A 188 4.15 -9.47 13.14
N ARG A 189 2.89 -9.86 12.93
CA ARG A 189 1.78 -8.90 12.85
C ARG A 189 1.30 -8.58 14.26
N ILE A 190 1.13 -7.30 14.56
CA ILE A 190 0.64 -6.82 15.86
C ILE A 190 -0.53 -5.85 15.66
N THR A 191 -1.47 -5.87 16.59
CA THR A 191 -2.55 -4.89 16.67
C THR A 191 -2.31 -4.03 17.91
N PHE A 192 -2.26 -2.71 17.71
CA PHE A 192 -2.09 -1.74 18.77
C PHE A 192 -3.37 -0.93 18.96
N ASP A 193 -3.93 -1.00 20.16
CA ASP A 193 -5.10 -0.25 20.59
C ASP A 193 -4.90 0.25 22.03
N ALA A 194 -5.89 1.00 22.55
CA ALA A 194 -5.81 1.56 23.90
C ALA A 194 -5.89 0.50 25.02
N ALA A 195 -6.46 -0.68 24.76
CA ALA A 195 -6.56 -1.78 25.72
C ALA A 195 -5.26 -2.61 25.78
N HIS A 196 -4.48 -2.61 24.70
CA HIS A 196 -3.24 -3.38 24.55
C HIS A 196 -2.02 -2.48 24.29
N PRO A 197 -1.63 -1.61 25.24
CA PRO A 197 -0.49 -0.72 25.05
C PRO A 197 0.86 -1.44 25.16
N ARG A 198 0.87 -2.70 25.61
CA ARG A 198 2.08 -3.50 25.79
C ARG A 198 1.90 -4.87 25.15
N ILE A 199 2.84 -5.28 24.30
CA ILE A 199 2.80 -6.54 23.56
C ILE A 199 4.14 -7.27 23.72
N THR A 200 4.07 -8.58 23.97
CA THR A 200 5.25 -9.44 24.09
C THR A 200 5.43 -10.25 22.81
N LEU A 201 6.66 -10.29 22.30
CA LEU A 201 7.03 -10.96 21.06
C LEU A 201 8.16 -11.96 21.31
N GLY A 202 8.01 -13.17 20.79
CA GLY A 202 9.09 -14.15 20.72
C GLY A 202 9.92 -14.00 19.45
N LEU A 203 11.25 -14.08 19.60
CA LEU A 203 12.20 -14.20 18.48
C LEU A 203 12.03 -15.52 17.71
#